data_AF-B8PUN1-F1
#
_entry.id   AF-B8PUN1-F1
#
_cell.length_a   1.000
_cell.length_b   1.000
_cell.length_c   1.000
_cell.angle_alpha   90.00
_cell.angle_beta   90.00
_cell.angle_gamma   90.00
#
_symmetry.space_group_name_H-M   'P 1'
#
loop_
_entity.id
_entity.type
_entity.pdbx_description
1 polymer ?
#
loop_
_entity_poly.entity_id
_entity_poly.type
_entity_poly.pdbx_seq_one_letter_code
_entity_poly.pdbx_strand_id
1 'polypeptide(L)'
;MSLKLLKLVFKIGGLFAMSPARIEKNGLVFPSKAYSLLWIILLSAGISVTAVYRTTSYKTLSTIGLTLQASTDVILFILNISTILVTMTKKNKWNKFIDILNFFKNGSEDQNVFWFTPFLATNVVFVIVMIFETYVWTQIMTELDFFKLYAIEYFQLYAQFIVYSMICSCLNLILESSQNIYKTINFLKPKRLNNFPLKKIKGDFRALAQCVEIFNNIFGWLILLSIGFTFFELLTCIQYMIVGKGNTVPVIIYRVMFLTWLMVGTFNSVFICDSVEEKVMNIRMVAYKTAAKCAEETEDMKKLLSAINNFPHFTAAGFFDLNRKTILGFFNAFLTFLIVAIQFENFEM
;
A
#
# COMPACT_ATOMS: atom_id res chain seq x y z
N MET A 1 13.84 4.73 6.23
CA MET A 1 12.65 5.05 7.08
C MET A 1 12.73 4.16 8.32
N SER A 2 12.47 4.64 9.54
CA SER A 2 12.86 3.84 10.72
C SER A 2 11.82 2.81 11.17
N LEU A 3 12.27 1.68 11.72
CA LEU A 3 11.42 0.70 12.44
C LEU A 3 10.56 1.35 13.55
N LYS A 4 10.99 2.50 14.11
CA LYS A 4 10.18 3.24 15.11
C LYS A 4 8.88 3.75 14.48
N LEU A 5 8.91 4.13 13.21
CA LEU A 5 7.71 4.52 12.47
C LEU A 5 6.76 3.35 12.28
N LEU A 6 7.28 2.18 11.89
CA LEU A 6 6.47 0.98 11.77
C LEU A 6 5.82 0.61 13.12
N LYS A 7 6.54 0.76 14.24
CA LYS A 7 5.98 0.58 15.60
C LYS A 7 4.85 1.58 15.89
N LEU A 8 4.97 2.83 15.46
CA LEU A 8 3.91 3.84 15.62
C LEU A 8 2.67 3.45 14.82
N VAL A 9 2.85 3.09 13.55
CA VAL A 9 1.76 2.63 12.67
C VAL A 9 1.08 1.39 13.27
N PHE A 10 1.85 0.43 13.78
CA PHE A 10 1.32 -0.76 14.46
C PHE A 10 0.54 -0.43 15.73
N LYS A 11 1.01 0.53 16.53
CA LYS A 11 0.29 0.95 17.74
C LYS A 11 -1.08 1.54 17.39
N ILE A 12 -1.16 2.36 16.33
CA ILE A 12 -2.40 2.98 15.89
C ILE A 12 -3.31 1.95 15.22
N GLY A 13 -2.80 1.19 14.25
CA GLY A 13 -3.58 0.15 13.55
C GLY A 13 -4.02 -1.01 14.45
N GLY A 14 -3.26 -1.29 15.51
CA GLY A 14 -3.60 -2.29 16.51
C GLY A 14 -4.86 -1.96 17.30
N LEU A 15 -5.19 -0.67 17.48
CA LEU A 15 -6.45 -0.23 18.09
C LEU A 15 -7.68 -0.64 17.27
N PHE A 16 -7.51 -0.86 15.98
CA PHE A 16 -8.59 -1.24 15.06
C PHE A 16 -8.49 -2.69 14.60
N ALA A 17 -7.60 -3.48 15.22
CA ALA A 17 -7.25 -4.84 14.81
C ALA A 17 -6.75 -4.97 13.35
N MET A 18 -6.28 -3.87 12.74
CA MET A 18 -5.85 -3.81 11.34
C MET A 18 -4.37 -4.13 11.14
N SER A 19 -3.58 -4.04 12.21
CA SER A 19 -2.17 -4.38 12.22
C SER A 19 -1.82 -5.18 13.48
N PRO A 20 -0.63 -5.80 13.53
CA PRO A 20 -0.06 -6.22 14.80
C PRO A 20 -0.08 -5.04 15.79
N ALA A 21 -0.34 -5.32 17.07
CA ALA A 21 -0.53 -4.28 18.08
C ALA A 21 0.79 -3.65 18.51
N ARG A 22 1.84 -4.47 18.74
CA ARG A 22 3.16 -4.01 19.20
C ARG A 22 4.27 -4.94 18.73
N ILE A 23 5.48 -4.40 18.62
CA ILE A 23 6.73 -5.16 18.42
C ILE A 23 7.43 -5.29 19.76
N GLU A 24 7.54 -6.51 20.29
CA GLU A 24 8.24 -6.85 21.53
C GLU A 24 9.54 -7.62 21.24
N LYS A 25 10.38 -7.84 22.27
CA LYS A 25 11.66 -8.56 22.12
C LYS A 25 11.48 -10.00 21.63
N ASN A 26 10.34 -10.62 21.92
CA ASN A 26 10.05 -12.03 21.59
C ASN A 26 9.09 -12.17 20.39
N GLY A 27 8.89 -11.11 19.60
CA GLY A 27 8.02 -11.13 18.41
C GLY A 27 6.91 -10.08 18.45
N LEU A 28 5.89 -10.26 17.61
CA LEU A 28 4.76 -9.34 17.54
C LEU A 28 3.62 -9.76 18.48
N VAL A 29 3.04 -8.77 19.14
CA VAL A 29 1.77 -8.92 19.86
C VAL A 29 0.64 -8.67 18.88
N PHE A 30 -0.29 -9.61 18.78
CA PHE A 30 -1.47 -9.50 17.92
C PHE A 30 -2.71 -9.23 18.76
N PRO A 31 -3.70 -8.50 18.21
CA PRO A 31 -5.03 -8.44 18.78
C PRO A 31 -5.61 -9.86 18.98
N SER A 32 -6.46 -10.02 20.01
CA SER A 32 -7.12 -11.31 20.24
C SER A 32 -8.08 -11.63 19.08
N LYS A 33 -8.33 -12.92 18.83
CA LYS A 33 -9.26 -13.35 17.77
C LYS A 33 -10.67 -12.81 18.03
N ALA A 34 -11.12 -12.86 19.28
CA ALA A 34 -12.41 -12.31 19.70
C ALA A 34 -12.51 -10.80 19.43
N TYR A 35 -11.45 -10.04 19.72
CA TYR A 35 -11.40 -8.60 19.45
C TYR A 35 -11.42 -8.29 17.95
N SER A 36 -10.71 -9.07 17.14
CA SER A 36 -10.70 -8.92 15.68
C SER A 36 -12.07 -9.24 15.08
N LEU A 37 -12.74 -10.29 15.57
CA LEU A 37 -14.11 -10.66 15.18
C LEU A 37 -15.13 -9.58 15.56
N LEU A 38 -14.99 -8.99 16.75
CA LEU A 38 -15.82 -7.87 17.18
C LEU A 38 -15.70 -6.68 16.21
N TRP A 39 -14.50 -6.31 15.79
CA TRP A 39 -14.30 -5.27 14.79
C TRP A 39 -14.92 -5.59 13.42
N ILE A 40 -14.82 -6.84 12.96
CA ILE A 40 -15.48 -7.28 11.72
C ILE A 40 -17.01 -7.12 11.83
N ILE A 41 -17.60 -7.53 12.95
CA ILE A 41 -19.04 -7.42 13.20
C ILE A 41 -19.46 -5.95 13.24
N LEU A 42 -18.73 -5.12 13.99
CA LEU A 42 -19.01 -3.68 14.12
C LEU A 42 -18.92 -2.96 12.78
N LEU A 43 -17.88 -3.21 11.99
CA LEU A 43 -17.72 -2.65 10.64
C LEU A 43 -18.85 -3.08 9.72
N SER A 44 -19.18 -4.38 9.70
CA SER A 44 -20.24 -4.92 8.84
C SER A 44 -21.61 -4.34 9.22
N ALA A 45 -21.89 -4.22 10.52
CA ALA A 45 -23.11 -3.61 11.03
C ALA A 45 -23.20 -2.11 10.67
N GLY A 46 -22.11 -1.36 10.88
CA GLY A 46 -22.03 0.05 10.52
C GLY A 46 -22.30 0.29 9.04
N ILE A 47 -21.64 -0.48 8.17
CA ILE A 47 -21.83 -0.39 6.71
C ILE A 47 -23.25 -0.77 6.32
N SER A 48 -23.84 -1.79 6.94
CA SER A 48 -25.23 -2.19 6.67
C SER A 48 -26.20 -1.06 7.01
N VAL A 49 -26.02 -0.40 8.15
CA VAL A 49 -26.81 0.77 8.56
C VAL A 49 -26.63 1.92 7.57
N THR A 50 -25.39 2.24 7.21
CA THR A 50 -25.08 3.28 6.23
C THR A 50 -25.68 2.98 4.85
N ALA A 51 -25.65 1.73 4.39
CA ALA A 51 -26.25 1.30 3.13
C ALA A 51 -27.77 1.53 3.11
N VAL A 52 -28.47 1.26 4.23
CA VAL A 52 -29.90 1.55 4.35
C VAL A 52 -30.17 3.05 4.18
N TYR A 53 -29.40 3.92 4.85
CA TYR A 53 -29.54 5.36 4.70
C TYR A 53 -29.19 5.87 3.28
N ARG A 54 -28.18 5.26 2.62
CA ARG A 54 -27.78 5.60 1.26
C ARG A 54 -28.76 5.17 0.17
N THR A 55 -29.72 4.29 0.48
CA THR A 55 -30.72 3.80 -0.49
C THR A 55 -31.44 4.94 -1.21
N THR A 56 -31.77 6.02 -0.50
CA THR A 56 -32.45 7.19 -1.09
C THR A 56 -31.54 7.90 -2.09
N SER A 57 -30.25 8.07 -1.77
CA SER A 57 -29.26 8.65 -2.67
C SER A 57 -28.93 7.76 -3.86
N TYR A 58 -28.93 6.43 -3.69
CA TYR A 58 -28.70 5.50 -4.79
C TYR A 58 -29.81 5.51 -5.84
N LYS A 59 -31.06 5.80 -5.43
CA LYS A 59 -32.19 5.91 -6.36
C LYS A 59 -32.10 7.10 -7.31
N THR A 60 -31.26 8.11 -7.01
CA THR A 60 -31.08 9.29 -7.86
C THR A 60 -29.91 9.15 -8.84
N LEU A 61 -29.11 8.08 -8.73
CA LEU A 61 -27.97 7.82 -9.62
C LEU A 61 -28.42 7.14 -10.92
N SER A 62 -27.71 7.42 -12.01
CA SER A 62 -27.84 6.63 -13.25
C SER A 62 -27.41 5.17 -13.01
N THR A 63 -27.81 4.25 -13.89
CA THR A 63 -27.43 2.83 -13.77
C THR A 63 -25.91 2.63 -13.72
N ILE A 64 -25.16 3.39 -14.53
CA ILE A 64 -23.69 3.38 -14.52
C ILE A 64 -23.17 3.92 -13.19
N GLY A 65 -23.66 5.08 -12.75
CA GLY A 65 -23.26 5.69 -11.48
C GLY A 65 -23.53 4.79 -10.27
N LEU A 66 -24.69 4.12 -10.25
CA LEU A 66 -25.05 3.16 -9.21
C LEU A 66 -24.10 1.96 -9.20
N THR A 67 -23.77 1.41 -10.38
CA THR A 67 -22.87 0.25 -10.48
C THR A 67 -21.46 0.60 -10.02
N LEU A 68 -20.96 1.77 -10.41
CA LEU A 68 -19.65 2.27 -9.98
C LEU A 68 -19.61 2.50 -8.46
N GLN A 69 -20.59 3.23 -7.93
CA GLN A 69 -20.68 3.50 -6.49
C GLN A 69 -20.80 2.21 -5.67
N ALA A 70 -21.67 1.28 -6.07
CA ALA A 70 -21.80 0.00 -5.40
C ALA A 70 -20.50 -0.82 -5.45
N SER A 71 -19.77 -0.77 -6.58
CA SER A 71 -18.48 -1.43 -6.72
C SER A 71 -17.42 -0.81 -5.80
N THR A 72 -17.38 0.52 -5.69
CA THR A 72 -16.53 1.27 -4.74
C THR A 72 -16.82 0.85 -3.30
N ASP A 73 -18.09 0.84 -2.90
CA ASP A 73 -18.49 0.53 -1.53
C ASP A 73 -18.16 -0.94 -1.17
N VAL A 74 -18.40 -1.86 -2.09
CA VAL A 74 -18.07 -3.29 -1.93
C VAL A 74 -16.56 -3.50 -1.83
N ILE A 75 -15.75 -2.89 -2.71
CA ILE A 75 -14.31 -3.09 -2.67
C ILE A 75 -13.68 -2.47 -1.41
N LEU A 76 -14.16 -1.32 -0.97
CA LEU A 76 -13.71 -0.69 0.28
C LEU A 76 -14.07 -1.55 1.50
N PHE A 77 -15.27 -2.16 1.51
CA PHE A 77 -15.65 -3.11 2.54
C PHE A 77 -14.73 -4.34 2.56
N ILE A 78 -14.54 -5.00 1.40
CA ILE A 78 -13.69 -6.18 1.28
C ILE A 78 -12.26 -5.85 1.73
N LEU A 79 -11.75 -4.68 1.39
CA LEU A 79 -10.41 -4.21 1.78
C LEU A 79 -10.25 -4.04 3.29
N ASN A 80 -11.22 -3.41 3.95
CA ASN A 80 -11.22 -3.25 5.41
C ASN A 80 -11.25 -4.60 6.13
N ILE A 81 -12.14 -5.51 5.71
CA ILE A 81 -12.23 -6.86 6.30
C ILE A 81 -10.96 -7.67 6.01
N SER A 82 -10.44 -7.60 4.78
CA SER A 82 -9.20 -8.30 4.39
C SER A 82 -8.01 -7.86 5.23
N THR A 83 -7.94 -6.57 5.60
CA THR A 83 -6.89 -6.03 6.45
C THR A 83 -6.90 -6.70 7.84
N ILE A 84 -8.07 -6.79 8.46
CA ILE A 84 -8.23 -7.45 9.77
C ILE A 84 -7.93 -8.96 9.65
N LEU A 85 -8.44 -9.62 8.61
CA LEU A 85 -8.21 -11.05 8.36
C LEU A 85 -6.73 -11.37 8.14
N VAL A 86 -6.00 -10.56 7.38
CA VAL A 86 -4.55 -10.70 7.16
C VAL A 86 -3.80 -10.63 8.49
N THR A 87 -4.13 -9.66 9.34
CA THR A 87 -3.54 -9.51 10.68
C THR A 87 -3.86 -10.69 11.60
N MET A 88 -5.09 -11.22 11.54
CA MET A 88 -5.51 -12.35 12.36
C MET A 88 -4.90 -13.69 11.92
N THR A 89 -4.81 -13.93 10.62
CA THR A 89 -4.48 -15.26 10.05
C THR A 89 -2.99 -15.44 9.76
N LYS A 90 -2.28 -14.37 9.36
CA LYS A 90 -0.89 -14.46 8.88
C LYS A 90 0.15 -14.17 9.97
N LYS A 91 -0.14 -14.50 11.24
CA LYS A 91 0.72 -14.21 12.39
C LYS A 91 2.16 -14.68 12.24
N ASN A 92 2.34 -15.93 11.81
CA ASN A 92 3.68 -16.52 11.62
C ASN A 92 4.47 -15.81 10.51
N LYS A 93 3.79 -15.43 9.42
CA LYS A 93 4.41 -14.69 8.32
C LYS A 93 4.82 -13.29 8.78
N TRP A 94 3.98 -12.61 9.54
CA TRP A 94 4.28 -11.31 10.15
C TRP A 94 5.47 -11.35 11.11
N ASN A 95 5.55 -12.35 11.99
CA ASN A 95 6.71 -12.51 12.88
C ASN A 95 7.99 -12.70 12.07
N LYS A 96 8.00 -13.67 11.14
CA LYS A 96 9.15 -13.93 10.27
C LYS A 96 9.56 -12.70 9.46
N PHE A 97 8.59 -11.92 8.98
CA PHE A 97 8.84 -10.68 8.26
C PHE A 97 9.61 -9.66 9.13
N ILE A 98 9.14 -9.42 10.35
CA ILE A 98 9.78 -8.47 11.27
C ILE A 98 11.14 -8.97 11.75
N ASP A 99 11.33 -10.27 11.94
CA ASP A 99 12.63 -10.84 12.30
C ASP A 99 13.67 -10.58 11.20
N ILE A 100 13.29 -10.77 9.93
CA ILE A 100 14.15 -10.46 8.78
C ILE A 100 14.45 -8.96 8.69
N LEU A 101 13.45 -8.09 8.91
CA LEU A 101 13.67 -6.65 8.91
C LEU A 101 14.57 -6.18 10.06
N ASN A 102 14.45 -6.79 11.24
CA ASN A 102 15.33 -6.51 12.37
C ASN A 102 16.78 -6.95 12.09
N PHE A 103 16.96 -8.08 11.41
CA PHE A 103 18.29 -8.56 10.98
C PHE A 103 19.02 -7.51 10.14
N PHE A 104 18.35 -6.85 9.20
CA PHE A 104 18.96 -5.80 8.38
C PHE A 104 19.29 -4.51 9.13
N LYS A 105 18.55 -4.20 10.20
CA LYS A 105 18.69 -2.94 10.94
C LYS A 105 19.81 -2.96 11.99
N ASN A 106 20.17 -4.12 12.53
CA ASN A 106 21.21 -4.25 13.55
C ASN A 106 22.61 -3.72 13.12
N GLY A 107 22.78 -3.26 11.88
CA GLY A 107 24.00 -2.63 11.37
C GLY A 107 23.97 -1.09 11.21
N SER A 108 22.83 -0.41 11.38
CA SER A 108 22.72 1.05 11.17
C SER A 108 21.64 1.68 12.05
N GLU A 109 22.02 2.14 13.24
CA GLU A 109 21.18 3.04 14.03
C GLU A 109 21.32 4.48 13.51
N ASP A 110 20.62 4.80 12.41
CA ASP A 110 20.48 6.20 12.03
C ASP A 110 19.62 6.92 13.09
N GLN A 111 20.27 7.80 13.85
CA GLN A 111 19.69 8.74 14.81
C GLN A 111 18.94 9.88 14.12
N ASN A 112 18.09 9.59 13.13
CA ASN A 112 17.24 10.62 12.55
C ASN A 112 16.20 11.05 13.60
N VAL A 113 16.39 12.24 14.16
CA VAL A 113 15.54 12.87 15.19
C VAL A 113 14.08 12.97 14.71
N PHE A 114 13.87 13.14 13.40
CA PHE A 114 12.57 13.37 12.75
C PHE A 114 11.99 12.14 12.04
N TRP A 115 12.17 10.96 12.63
CA TRP A 115 11.72 9.70 12.03
C TRP A 115 10.19 9.56 11.86
N PHE A 116 9.40 10.36 12.59
CA PHE A 116 7.93 10.32 12.54
C PHE A 116 7.32 11.35 11.56
N THR A 117 8.12 12.30 11.06
CA THR A 117 7.64 13.42 10.23
C THR A 117 6.85 12.98 8.99
N PRO A 118 7.25 11.95 8.22
CA PRO A 118 6.48 11.54 7.04
C PRO A 118 5.06 11.06 7.39
N PHE A 119 4.91 10.31 8.49
CA PHE A 119 3.60 9.84 8.94
C PHE A 119 2.74 10.98 9.47
N LEU A 120 3.33 11.88 10.28
CA LEU A 120 2.61 13.02 10.82
C LEU A 120 2.15 13.98 9.71
N ALA A 121 3.04 14.30 8.76
CA ALA A 121 2.72 15.16 7.63
C ALA A 121 1.58 14.59 6.78
N THR A 122 1.64 13.29 6.44
CA THR A 122 0.57 12.63 5.65
C THR A 122 -0.74 12.51 6.42
N ASN A 123 -0.70 12.33 7.74
CA ASN A 123 -1.90 12.34 8.59
C ASN A 123 -2.53 13.73 8.66
N VAL A 124 -1.73 14.80 8.81
CA VAL A 124 -2.22 16.19 8.78
C VAL A 124 -2.88 16.50 7.45
N VAL A 125 -2.26 16.10 6.32
CA VAL A 125 -2.86 16.25 4.99
C VAL A 125 -4.20 15.52 4.90
N PHE A 126 -4.28 14.27 5.37
CA PHE A 126 -5.53 13.53 5.42
C PHE A 126 -6.61 14.26 6.22
N VAL A 127 -6.29 14.71 7.43
CA VAL A 127 -7.22 15.44 8.29
C VAL A 127 -7.72 16.73 7.62
N ILE A 128 -6.83 17.48 6.95
CA ILE A 128 -7.21 18.68 6.19
C ILE A 128 -8.22 18.33 5.08
N VAL A 129 -7.97 17.27 4.31
CA VAL A 129 -8.89 16.79 3.27
C VAL A 129 -10.25 16.44 3.86
N MET A 130 -10.29 15.66 4.95
CA MET A 130 -11.55 15.25 5.58
C MET A 130 -12.32 16.42 6.22
N ILE A 131 -11.62 17.40 6.82
CA ILE A 131 -12.25 18.61 7.36
C ILE A 131 -12.87 19.43 6.23
N PHE A 132 -12.14 19.60 5.13
CA PHE A 132 -12.64 20.34 3.97
C PHE A 132 -13.84 19.64 3.32
N GLU A 133 -13.79 18.32 3.18
CA GLU A 133 -14.93 17.51 2.71
C GLU A 133 -16.16 17.69 3.62
N THR A 134 -15.96 17.58 4.94
CA THR A 134 -17.05 17.79 5.92
C THR A 134 -17.65 19.18 5.77
N TYR A 135 -16.82 20.21 5.65
CA TYR A 135 -17.27 21.58 5.47
C TYR A 135 -18.08 21.77 4.18
N VAL A 136 -17.64 21.21 3.05
CA VAL A 136 -18.37 21.32 1.78
C VAL A 136 -19.73 20.62 1.87
N TRP A 137 -19.78 19.42 2.44
CA TRP A 137 -21.03 18.65 2.51
C TRP A 137 -22.03 19.19 3.52
N THR A 138 -21.59 19.76 4.65
CA THR A 138 -22.52 20.39 5.61
C THR A 138 -23.15 21.68 5.08
N GLN A 139 -22.57 22.30 4.05
CA GLN A 139 -23.20 23.41 3.33
C GLN A 139 -24.26 22.93 2.33
N ILE A 140 -24.13 21.71 1.81
CA ILE A 140 -25.04 21.14 0.79
C ILE A 140 -26.19 20.35 1.46
N MET A 141 -25.90 19.66 2.57
CA MET A 141 -26.82 18.81 3.31
C MET A 141 -26.91 19.27 4.77
N THR A 142 -28.03 19.02 5.43
CA THR A 142 -28.15 19.27 6.88
C THR A 142 -27.10 18.44 7.64
N GLU A 143 -26.41 19.06 8.61
CA GLU A 143 -25.28 18.48 9.33
C GLU A 143 -25.55 17.07 9.89
N LEU A 144 -26.75 16.86 10.45
CA LEU A 144 -27.14 15.58 11.06
C LEU A 144 -27.29 14.44 10.04
N ASP A 145 -27.69 14.74 8.81
CA ASP A 145 -27.89 13.72 7.78
C ASP A 145 -26.58 13.33 7.11
N PHE A 146 -25.64 14.28 7.03
CA PHE A 146 -24.27 14.01 6.59
C PHE A 146 -23.60 12.94 7.45
N PHE A 147 -23.58 13.12 8.78
CA PHE A 147 -22.90 12.17 9.66
C PHE A 147 -23.53 10.76 9.65
N LYS A 148 -24.85 10.65 9.50
CA LYS A 148 -25.53 9.35 9.34
C LYS A 148 -25.07 8.62 8.07
N LEU A 149 -24.78 9.37 7.00
CA LEU A 149 -24.40 8.82 5.70
C LEU A 149 -22.91 8.50 5.58
N TYR A 150 -22.02 9.26 6.23
CA TYR A 150 -20.58 9.22 5.92
C TYR A 150 -19.66 8.91 7.12
N ALA A 151 -20.15 8.87 8.36
CA ALA A 151 -19.28 8.64 9.52
C ALA A 151 -18.52 7.30 9.47
N ILE A 152 -19.18 6.23 9.02
CA ILE A 152 -18.55 4.91 8.87
C ILE A 152 -17.53 4.92 7.72
N GLU A 153 -17.82 5.63 6.63
CA GLU A 153 -16.89 5.75 5.51
C GLU A 153 -15.61 6.49 5.92
N TYR A 154 -15.72 7.56 6.71
CA TYR A 154 -14.55 8.28 7.24
C TYR A 154 -13.65 7.34 8.06
N PHE A 155 -14.26 6.46 8.86
CA PHE A 155 -13.52 5.43 9.58
C PHE A 155 -12.84 4.44 8.63
N GLN A 156 -13.52 3.97 7.58
CA GLN A 156 -12.96 3.08 6.56
C GLN A 156 -11.81 3.73 5.77
N LEU A 157 -11.90 5.03 5.47
CA LEU A 157 -10.86 5.78 4.79
C LEU A 157 -9.64 5.99 5.69
N TYR A 158 -9.86 6.25 6.98
CA TYR A 158 -8.76 6.33 7.94
C TYR A 158 -8.07 4.97 8.17
N ALA A 159 -8.85 3.88 8.19
CA ALA A 159 -8.32 2.53 8.18
C ALA A 159 -7.42 2.28 6.95
N GLN A 160 -7.87 2.71 5.78
CA GLN A 160 -7.11 2.62 4.54
C GLN A 160 -5.83 3.46 4.57
N PHE A 161 -5.88 4.67 5.15
CA PHE A 161 -4.69 5.49 5.40
C PHE A 161 -3.62 4.73 6.23
N ILE A 162 -4.04 4.00 7.27
CA ILE A 162 -3.14 3.18 8.10
C ILE A 162 -2.51 2.06 7.26
N VAL A 163 -3.30 1.41 6.40
CA VAL A 163 -2.80 0.36 5.49
C VAL A 163 -1.74 0.93 4.53
N TYR A 164 -2.00 2.08 3.88
CA TYR A 164 -1.01 2.74 3.03
C TYR A 164 0.28 3.07 3.78
N SER A 165 0.14 3.65 4.97
CA SER A 165 1.28 3.99 5.83
C SER A 165 2.10 2.75 6.22
N MET A 166 1.42 1.64 6.50
CA MET A 166 2.05 0.36 6.86
C MET A 166 2.81 -0.24 5.67
N ILE A 167 2.16 -0.33 4.50
CA ILE A 167 2.77 -0.84 3.27
C ILE A 167 4.00 -0.01 2.89
N CYS A 168 3.86 1.32 2.83
CA CYS A 168 4.96 2.22 2.51
C CYS A 168 6.11 2.10 3.51
N SER A 169 5.82 1.97 4.81
CA SER A 169 6.87 1.80 5.83
C SER A 169 7.66 0.50 5.64
N CYS A 170 6.97 -0.61 5.37
CA CYS A 170 7.58 -1.90 5.08
C CYS A 170 8.43 -1.85 3.81
N LEU A 171 7.90 -1.30 2.72
CA LEU A 171 8.59 -1.18 1.44
C LEU A 171 9.84 -0.32 1.53
N ASN A 172 9.79 0.80 2.26
CA ASN A 172 10.96 1.65 2.45
C ASN A 172 12.08 0.94 3.23
N LEU A 173 11.75 0.07 4.18
CA LEU A 173 12.75 -0.76 4.88
C LEU A 173 13.39 -1.80 3.94
N ILE A 174 12.59 -2.40 3.04
CA ILE A 174 13.09 -3.33 2.02
C ILE A 174 13.99 -2.57 1.03
N LEU A 175 13.59 -1.37 0.60
CA LEU A 175 14.39 -0.52 -0.27
C LEU A 175 15.73 -0.15 0.38
N GLU A 176 15.72 0.30 1.62
CA GLU A 176 16.95 0.62 2.38
C GLU A 176 17.88 -0.60 2.51
N SER A 177 17.31 -1.79 2.76
CA SER A 177 18.06 -3.04 2.83
C SER A 177 18.71 -3.38 1.48
N SER A 178 17.97 -3.22 0.38
CA SER A 178 18.50 -3.44 -0.98
C SER A 178 19.63 -2.47 -1.33
N GLN A 179 19.50 -1.19 -0.96
CA GLN A 179 20.55 -0.18 -1.14
C GLN A 179 21.81 -0.50 -0.34
N ASN A 180 21.67 -0.99 0.89
CA ASN A 180 22.81 -1.39 1.71
C ASN A 180 23.57 -2.57 1.09
N ILE A 181 22.86 -3.59 0.60
CA ILE A 181 23.48 -4.72 -0.12
C ILE A 181 24.21 -4.22 -1.38
N TYR A 182 23.58 -3.34 -2.16
CA TYR A 182 24.20 -2.74 -3.35
C TYR A 182 25.51 -2.01 -3.00
N LYS A 183 25.50 -1.19 -1.95
CA LYS A 183 26.72 -0.50 -1.47
C LYS A 183 27.79 -1.51 -1.07
N THR A 184 27.45 -2.53 -0.27
CA THR A 184 28.40 -3.57 0.15
C THR A 184 29.03 -4.30 -1.03
N ILE A 185 28.25 -4.63 -2.06
CA ILE A 185 28.77 -5.27 -3.28
C ILE A 185 29.67 -4.33 -4.07
N ASN A 186 29.31 -3.05 -4.19
CA ASN A 186 30.11 -2.08 -4.94
C ASN A 186 31.45 -1.76 -4.25
N PHE A 187 31.52 -1.85 -2.92
CA PHE A 187 32.76 -1.68 -2.16
C PHE A 187 33.68 -2.90 -2.21
N LEU A 188 33.21 -4.06 -2.70
CA LEU A 188 34.08 -5.22 -2.89
C LEU A 188 35.07 -4.96 -4.03
N LYS A 189 36.34 -4.76 -3.67
CA LYS A 189 37.42 -4.70 -4.66
C LYS A 189 37.62 -6.11 -5.25
N PRO A 190 37.75 -6.24 -6.59
CA PRO A 190 37.91 -7.55 -7.25
C PRO A 190 39.13 -8.34 -6.75
N LYS A 191 40.18 -7.66 -6.28
CA LYS A 191 41.42 -8.27 -5.76
C LYS A 191 41.34 -8.77 -4.30
N ARG A 192 40.21 -8.58 -3.59
CA ARG A 192 40.02 -8.98 -2.18
C ARG A 192 38.75 -9.82 -1.97
N LEU A 193 38.38 -10.64 -2.95
CA LEU A 193 37.29 -11.61 -2.77
C LEU A 193 37.75 -12.75 -1.87
N ASN A 194 37.61 -12.57 -0.56
CA ASN A 194 37.63 -13.68 0.39
C ASN A 194 36.24 -14.36 0.40
N ASN A 195 36.17 -15.65 0.74
CA ASN A 195 34.90 -16.39 0.80
C ASN A 195 33.90 -15.82 1.83
N PHE A 196 34.40 -15.21 2.91
CA PHE A 196 33.58 -14.71 4.02
C PHE A 196 32.63 -13.55 3.63
N PRO A 197 33.08 -12.42 3.04
CA PRO A 197 32.18 -11.34 2.63
C PRO A 197 31.16 -11.79 1.56
N LEU A 198 31.55 -12.70 0.66
CA LEU A 198 30.66 -13.25 -0.36
C LEU A 198 29.52 -14.08 0.26
N LYS A 199 29.86 -14.93 1.23
CA LYS A 199 28.89 -15.73 1.99
C LYS A 199 27.90 -14.84 2.76
N LYS A 200 28.39 -13.73 3.34
CA LYS A 200 27.55 -12.74 4.02
C LYS A 200 26.55 -12.09 3.05
N ILE A 201 27.03 -11.55 1.93
CA ILE A 201 26.18 -10.90 0.91
C ILE A 201 25.11 -11.85 0.37
N LYS A 202 25.49 -13.11 0.12
CA LYS A 202 24.54 -14.15 -0.28
C LYS A 202 23.46 -14.40 0.78
N GLY A 203 23.84 -14.44 2.05
CA GLY A 203 22.92 -14.55 3.18
C GLY A 203 21.94 -13.38 3.20
N ASP A 204 22.47 -12.16 3.13
CA ASP A 204 21.69 -10.92 3.12
C ASP A 204 20.73 -10.86 1.93
N PHE A 205 21.19 -11.23 0.73
CA PHE A 205 20.36 -11.24 -0.47
C PHE A 205 19.25 -12.31 -0.42
N ARG A 206 19.55 -13.51 0.12
CA ARG A 206 18.54 -14.55 0.34
C ARG A 206 17.49 -14.10 1.37
N ALA A 207 17.92 -13.44 2.45
CA ALA A 207 17.01 -12.87 3.43
C ALA A 207 16.12 -11.79 2.79
N LEU A 208 16.67 -10.96 1.89
CA LEU A 208 15.91 -9.95 1.16
C LEU A 208 14.86 -10.59 0.24
N ALA A 209 15.24 -11.62 -0.53
CA ALA A 209 14.31 -12.37 -1.36
C ALA A 209 13.16 -12.99 -0.55
N GLN A 210 13.48 -13.64 0.58
CA GLN A 210 12.45 -14.15 1.49
C GLN A 210 11.57 -13.04 2.06
N CYS A 211 12.14 -11.86 2.34
CA CYS A 211 11.39 -10.69 2.81
C CYS A 211 10.33 -10.25 1.78
N VAL A 212 10.70 -10.16 0.50
CA VAL A 212 9.79 -9.80 -0.61
C VAL A 212 8.70 -10.86 -0.81
N GLU A 213 9.04 -12.14 -0.75
CA GLU A 213 8.03 -13.21 -0.85
C GLU A 213 7.02 -13.16 0.30
N ILE A 214 7.49 -12.93 1.52
CA ILE A 214 6.62 -12.78 2.70
C ILE A 214 5.79 -11.49 2.58
N PHE A 215 6.36 -10.40 2.06
CA PHE A 215 5.66 -9.15 1.80
C PHE A 215 4.50 -9.36 0.83
N ASN A 216 4.74 -9.97 -0.34
CA ASN A 216 3.68 -10.29 -1.31
C ASN A 216 2.58 -11.16 -0.67
N ASN A 217 2.99 -12.13 0.15
CA ASN A 217 2.08 -12.98 0.88
C ASN A 217 1.20 -12.22 1.88
N ILE A 218 1.71 -11.17 2.55
CA ILE A 218 0.95 -10.39 3.52
C ILE A 218 0.08 -9.35 2.81
N PHE A 219 0.68 -8.55 1.93
CA PHE A 219 0.09 -7.33 1.38
C PHE A 219 -0.43 -7.46 -0.06
N GLY A 220 -0.11 -8.51 -0.80
CA GLY A 220 -0.45 -8.62 -2.22
C GLY A 220 -1.95 -8.41 -2.50
N TRP A 221 -2.82 -9.04 -1.70
CA TRP A 221 -4.28 -8.85 -1.80
C TRP A 221 -4.71 -7.44 -1.40
N LEU A 222 -4.08 -6.86 -0.37
CA LEU A 222 -4.40 -5.50 0.09
C LEU A 222 -4.03 -4.46 -0.97
N ILE A 223 -2.87 -4.64 -1.63
CA ILE A 223 -2.44 -3.77 -2.73
C ILE A 223 -3.39 -3.91 -3.93
N LEU A 224 -3.77 -5.14 -4.31
CA LEU A 224 -4.74 -5.37 -5.38
C LEU A 224 -6.06 -4.65 -5.12
N LEU A 225 -6.63 -4.85 -3.92
CA LEU A 225 -7.89 -4.24 -3.52
C LEU A 225 -7.77 -2.71 -3.43
N SER A 226 -6.61 -2.17 -3.02
CA SER A 226 -6.35 -0.73 -2.98
C SER A 226 -6.29 -0.10 -4.37
N ILE A 227 -5.64 -0.78 -5.33
CA ILE A 227 -5.60 -0.36 -6.74
C ILE A 227 -7.02 -0.38 -7.31
N GLY A 228 -7.78 -1.44 -7.07
CA GLY A 228 -9.17 -1.53 -7.51
C GLY A 228 -10.07 -0.44 -6.88
N PHE A 229 -9.93 -0.18 -5.58
CA PHE A 229 -10.66 0.90 -4.91
C PHE A 229 -10.34 2.26 -5.53
N THR A 230 -9.05 2.55 -5.76
CA THR A 230 -8.61 3.78 -6.42
C THR A 230 -9.18 3.89 -7.84
N PHE A 231 -9.26 2.77 -8.57
CA PHE A 231 -9.83 2.73 -9.91
C PHE A 231 -11.32 3.08 -9.90
N PHE A 232 -12.13 2.37 -9.11
CA PHE A 232 -13.57 2.61 -9.04
C PHE A 232 -13.89 4.00 -8.51
N GLU A 233 -13.17 4.49 -7.50
CA GLU A 233 -13.37 5.85 -6.97
C GLU A 233 -13.08 6.93 -8.03
N LEU A 234 -12.02 6.75 -8.81
CA LEU A 234 -11.70 7.65 -9.90
C LEU A 234 -12.79 7.66 -10.99
N LEU A 235 -13.32 6.47 -11.33
CA LEU A 235 -14.43 6.35 -12.28
C LEU A 235 -15.71 7.01 -11.75
N THR A 236 -16.07 6.75 -10.50
CA THR A 236 -17.23 7.36 -9.83
C THR A 236 -17.13 8.87 -9.82
N CYS A 237 -15.96 9.40 -9.46
CA CYS A 237 -15.72 10.84 -9.43
C CYS A 237 -15.93 11.47 -10.81
N ILE A 238 -15.47 10.81 -11.88
CA ILE A 238 -15.61 11.37 -13.22
C ILE A 238 -17.02 11.22 -13.76
N GLN A 239 -17.68 10.09 -13.54
CA GLN A 239 -19.08 9.94 -13.87
C GLN A 239 -19.91 11.07 -13.23
N TYR A 240 -19.61 11.41 -11.97
CA TYR A 240 -20.24 12.54 -11.29
C TYR A 240 -19.86 13.89 -11.91
N MET A 241 -18.62 14.08 -12.35
CA MET A 241 -18.21 15.33 -13.00
C MET A 241 -18.85 15.53 -14.38
N ILE A 242 -19.08 14.47 -15.15
CA ILE A 242 -19.68 14.55 -16.49
C ILE A 242 -21.22 14.68 -16.38
N VAL A 243 -21.88 13.77 -15.66
CA VAL A 243 -23.36 13.73 -15.55
C VAL A 243 -23.92 14.70 -14.52
N GLY A 244 -23.14 15.08 -13.52
CA GLY A 244 -23.62 15.82 -12.34
C GLY A 244 -24.08 17.24 -12.67
N LYS A 245 -25.39 17.47 -12.60
CA LYS A 245 -25.95 18.82 -12.56
C LYS A 245 -25.66 19.44 -11.18
N GLY A 246 -24.88 20.51 -11.13
CA GLY A 246 -24.62 21.26 -9.89
C GLY A 246 -23.20 21.13 -9.31
N ASN A 247 -22.19 20.87 -10.14
CA ASN A 247 -20.79 20.90 -9.72
C ASN A 247 -20.36 22.33 -9.32
N THR A 248 -20.41 22.62 -8.02
CA THR A 248 -19.85 23.87 -7.47
C THR A 248 -18.32 23.77 -7.42
N VAL A 249 -17.63 24.91 -7.53
CA VAL A 249 -16.16 24.97 -7.46
C VAL A 249 -15.61 24.27 -6.19
N PRO A 250 -16.18 24.46 -4.98
CA PRO A 250 -15.72 23.74 -3.79
C PRO A 250 -15.85 22.22 -3.90
N VAL A 251 -16.90 21.72 -4.56
CA VAL A 251 -17.11 20.28 -4.80
C VAL A 251 -16.00 19.70 -5.67
N ILE A 252 -15.65 20.40 -6.75
CA ILE A 252 -14.57 19.97 -7.65
C ILE A 252 -13.24 19.96 -6.91
N ILE A 253 -12.92 21.01 -6.14
CA ILE A 253 -11.66 21.13 -5.41
C ILE A 253 -11.49 19.97 -4.43
N TYR A 254 -12.49 19.66 -3.60
CA TYR A 254 -12.32 18.57 -2.62
C TYR A 254 -12.13 17.22 -3.33
N ARG A 255 -12.86 16.95 -4.41
CA ARG A 255 -12.75 15.68 -5.15
C ARG A 255 -11.36 15.51 -5.74
N VAL A 256 -10.80 16.56 -6.33
CA VAL A 256 -9.43 16.54 -6.84
C VAL A 256 -8.42 16.31 -5.71
N MET A 257 -8.58 16.98 -4.57
CA MET A 257 -7.71 16.78 -3.40
C MET A 257 -7.77 15.34 -2.88
N PHE A 258 -8.98 14.79 -2.71
CA PHE A 258 -9.20 13.43 -2.23
C PHE A 258 -8.64 12.38 -3.19
N LEU A 259 -8.94 12.50 -4.50
CA LEU A 259 -8.39 11.61 -5.52
C LEU A 259 -6.86 11.68 -5.58
N THR A 260 -6.29 12.88 -5.47
CA THR A 260 -4.82 13.04 -5.46
C THR A 260 -4.22 12.32 -4.26
N TRP A 261 -4.80 12.50 -3.08
CA TRP A 261 -4.39 11.78 -1.87
C TRP A 261 -4.48 10.25 -2.07
N LEU A 262 -5.58 9.76 -2.63
CA LEU A 262 -5.80 8.34 -2.87
C LEU A 262 -4.81 7.75 -3.88
N MET A 263 -4.59 8.42 -5.01
CA MET A 263 -3.62 8.03 -6.03
C MET A 263 -2.20 8.02 -5.48
N VAL A 264 -1.81 9.03 -4.69
CA VAL A 264 -0.49 9.08 -4.06
C VAL A 264 -0.32 7.90 -3.11
N GLY A 265 -1.31 7.59 -2.26
CA GLY A 265 -1.26 6.44 -1.36
C GLY A 265 -1.04 5.10 -2.10
N THR A 266 -1.81 4.87 -3.15
CA THR A 266 -1.78 3.64 -3.95
C THR A 266 -0.49 3.53 -4.78
N PHE A 267 -0.16 4.54 -5.58
CA PHE A 267 0.94 4.45 -6.53
C PHE A 267 2.31 4.66 -5.91
N ASN A 268 2.42 5.35 -4.76
CA ASN A 268 3.69 5.44 -4.05
C ASN A 268 4.22 4.05 -3.67
N SER A 269 3.33 3.14 -3.28
CA SER A 269 3.72 1.74 -3.00
C SER A 269 4.27 1.04 -4.25
N VAL A 270 3.64 1.25 -5.41
CA VAL A 270 4.08 0.70 -6.71
C VAL A 270 5.44 1.27 -7.12
N PHE A 271 5.67 2.58 -6.93
CA PHE A 271 6.96 3.22 -7.22
C PHE A 271 8.10 2.70 -6.34
N ILE A 272 7.83 2.44 -5.05
CA ILE A 272 8.86 1.89 -4.16
C ILE A 272 9.18 0.44 -4.57
N CYS A 273 8.19 -0.39 -4.90
CA CYS A 273 8.42 -1.73 -5.44
C CYS A 273 9.33 -1.72 -6.67
N ASP A 274 9.00 -0.88 -7.66
CA ASP A 274 9.78 -0.69 -8.89
C ASP A 274 11.22 -0.25 -8.58
N SER A 275 11.39 0.66 -7.62
CA SER A 275 12.71 1.14 -7.17
C SER A 275 13.54 0.02 -6.53
N VAL A 276 12.92 -0.91 -5.81
CA VAL A 276 13.61 -2.09 -5.26
C VAL A 276 14.07 -3.00 -6.39
N GLU A 277 13.21 -3.29 -7.37
CA GLU A 277 13.55 -4.12 -8.52
C GLU A 277 14.69 -3.51 -9.35
N GLU A 278 14.64 -2.20 -9.60
CA GLU A 278 15.73 -1.47 -10.26
C GLU A 278 17.05 -1.64 -9.48
N LYS A 279 16.98 -1.63 -8.14
CA LYS A 279 18.18 -1.80 -7.31
C LYS A 279 18.71 -3.23 -7.30
N VAL A 280 17.84 -4.22 -7.37
CA VAL A 280 18.23 -5.61 -7.58
C VAL A 280 18.87 -5.81 -8.95
N MET A 281 18.36 -5.17 -10.00
CA MET A 281 18.98 -5.21 -11.34
C MET A 281 20.37 -4.56 -11.34
N ASN A 282 20.55 -3.46 -10.63
CA ASN A 282 21.87 -2.85 -10.43
C ASN A 282 22.82 -3.78 -9.67
N ILE A 283 22.35 -4.44 -8.60
CA ILE A 283 23.12 -5.47 -7.88
C ILE A 283 23.56 -6.58 -8.83
N ARG A 284 22.65 -7.07 -9.66
CA ARG A 284 22.91 -8.10 -10.67
C ARG A 284 24.04 -7.68 -11.61
N MET A 285 23.94 -6.50 -12.20
CA MET A 285 24.96 -5.98 -13.12
C MET A 285 26.35 -5.87 -12.45
N VAL A 286 26.42 -5.37 -11.21
CA VAL A 286 27.70 -5.27 -10.49
C VAL A 286 28.24 -6.66 -10.15
N ALA A 287 27.39 -7.59 -9.72
CA ALA A 287 27.80 -8.96 -9.42
C ALA A 287 28.40 -9.65 -10.65
N TYR A 288 27.78 -9.56 -11.82
CA TYR A 288 28.34 -10.11 -13.07
C TYR A 288 29.68 -9.45 -13.46
N LYS A 289 29.79 -8.13 -13.35
CA LYS A 289 31.05 -7.41 -13.62
C LYS A 289 32.17 -7.85 -12.68
N THR A 290 31.84 -8.14 -11.43
CA THR A 290 32.79 -8.65 -10.44
C THR A 290 33.19 -10.08 -10.74
N ALA A 291 32.25 -10.96 -11.10
CA ALA A 291 32.54 -12.34 -11.50
C ALA A 291 33.48 -12.39 -12.71
N ALA A 292 33.20 -11.61 -13.75
CA ALA A 292 34.01 -11.56 -14.97
C ALA A 292 35.46 -11.08 -14.75
N LYS A 293 35.72 -10.35 -13.65
CA LYS A 293 37.06 -9.86 -13.29
C LYS A 293 37.84 -10.84 -12.39
N CYS A 294 37.19 -11.87 -11.87
CA CYS A 294 37.84 -12.92 -11.10
C CYS A 294 38.33 -14.03 -12.05
N ALA A 295 39.60 -14.40 -11.95
CA ALA A 295 40.21 -15.42 -12.81
C ALA A 295 39.63 -16.83 -12.58
N GLU A 296 39.08 -17.08 -11.38
CA GLU A 296 38.33 -18.29 -11.05
C GLU A 296 36.96 -17.92 -10.47
N GLU A 297 35.89 -18.40 -11.09
CA GLU A 297 34.56 -18.34 -10.50
C GLU A 297 34.46 -19.30 -9.32
N THR A 298 34.43 -18.76 -8.12
CA THR A 298 34.16 -19.58 -6.92
C THR A 298 32.73 -20.12 -6.95
N GLU A 299 32.53 -21.32 -6.42
CA GLU A 299 31.20 -21.95 -6.28
C GLU A 299 30.20 -21.06 -5.52
N ASP A 300 30.68 -20.27 -4.57
CA ASP A 300 29.84 -19.31 -3.85
C ASP A 300 29.39 -18.13 -4.72
N MET A 301 30.20 -17.71 -5.71
CA MET A 301 29.82 -16.69 -6.68
C MET A 301 28.73 -17.19 -7.63
N LYS A 302 28.85 -18.43 -8.12
CA LYS A 302 27.79 -19.07 -8.93
C LYS A 302 26.47 -19.16 -8.17
N LYS A 303 26.53 -19.56 -6.90
CA LYS A 303 25.35 -19.62 -6.02
C LYS A 303 24.78 -18.24 -5.68
N LEU A 304 25.59 -17.19 -5.65
CA LEU A 304 25.12 -15.81 -5.48
C LEU A 304 24.41 -15.33 -6.74
N LEU A 305 25.00 -15.54 -7.92
CA LEU A 305 24.40 -15.16 -9.21
C LEU A 305 23.07 -15.89 -9.45
N SER A 306 22.98 -17.18 -9.10
CA SER A 306 21.71 -17.91 -9.20
C SER A 306 20.64 -17.37 -8.25
N ALA A 307 21.02 -17.00 -7.02
CA ALA A 307 20.09 -16.35 -6.09
C ALA A 307 19.61 -14.98 -6.61
N ILE A 308 20.49 -14.19 -7.23
CA ILE A 308 20.15 -12.89 -7.83
C ILE A 308 19.24 -13.05 -9.05
N ASN A 309 19.50 -14.02 -9.91
CA ASN A 309 18.68 -14.27 -11.09
C ASN A 309 17.26 -14.73 -10.74
N ASN A 310 17.09 -15.42 -9.61
CA ASN A 310 15.81 -15.95 -9.14
C ASN A 310 15.18 -15.05 -8.05
N PHE A 311 15.49 -13.75 -8.04
CA PHE A 311 14.90 -12.82 -7.08
C PHE A 311 13.39 -12.68 -7.32
N PRO A 312 12.54 -12.76 -6.29
CA PRO A 312 11.10 -12.66 -6.46
C PRO A 312 10.67 -11.25 -6.86
N HIS A 313 9.70 -11.16 -7.76
CA HIS A 313 9.05 -9.90 -8.14
C HIS A 313 8.01 -9.48 -7.12
N PHE A 314 7.76 -8.17 -7.02
CA PHE A 314 6.63 -7.67 -6.23
C PHE A 314 5.34 -7.89 -7.02
N THR A 315 4.34 -8.54 -6.41
CA THR A 315 3.10 -8.88 -7.12
C THR A 315 1.85 -8.52 -6.34
N ALA A 316 0.82 -8.08 -7.05
CA ALA A 316 -0.52 -7.91 -6.52
C ALA A 316 -1.24 -9.26 -6.46
N ALA A 317 -1.07 -9.99 -5.35
CA ALA A 317 -1.67 -11.31 -5.13
C ALA A 317 -1.37 -12.35 -6.22
N GLY A 318 -0.26 -12.19 -6.96
CA GLY A 318 0.12 -13.06 -8.07
C GLY A 318 -0.59 -12.78 -9.41
N PHE A 319 -1.47 -11.78 -9.49
CA PHE A 319 -2.15 -11.42 -10.74
C PHE A 319 -1.25 -10.64 -11.71
N PHE A 320 -0.48 -9.69 -11.20
CA PHE A 320 0.44 -8.87 -11.99
C PHE A 320 1.59 -8.32 -11.14
N ASP A 321 2.67 -7.92 -11.82
CA ASP A 321 3.87 -7.33 -11.22
C ASP A 321 3.67 -5.84 -10.89
N LEU A 322 4.13 -5.41 -9.72
CA LEU A 322 4.04 -4.04 -9.21
C LEU A 322 5.21 -3.20 -9.71
N ASN A 323 5.08 -2.67 -10.92
CA ASN A 323 6.08 -1.81 -11.56
C ASN A 323 5.43 -0.58 -12.23
N ARG A 324 6.24 0.32 -12.81
CA ARG A 324 5.74 1.53 -13.51
C ARG A 324 4.73 1.24 -14.63
N LYS A 325 4.80 0.07 -15.28
CA LYS A 325 3.84 -0.30 -16.33
C LYS A 325 2.43 -0.51 -15.77
N THR A 326 2.30 -0.90 -14.50
CA THR A 326 0.99 -0.98 -13.81
C THR A 326 0.31 0.38 -13.78
N ILE A 327 1.05 1.45 -13.49
CA ILE A 327 0.52 2.81 -13.42
C ILE A 327 0.05 3.26 -14.81
N LEU A 328 0.86 3.03 -15.84
CA LEU A 328 0.49 3.35 -17.22
C LEU A 328 -0.72 2.53 -17.69
N GLY A 329 -0.78 1.25 -17.35
CA GLY A 329 -1.92 0.37 -17.63
C GLY A 329 -3.20 0.85 -16.96
N PHE A 330 -3.11 1.29 -15.71
CA PHE A 330 -4.22 1.90 -14.97
C PHE A 330 -4.74 3.14 -15.72
N PHE A 331 -3.87 4.09 -16.07
CA PHE A 331 -4.28 5.31 -16.79
C PHE A 331 -4.84 5.01 -18.17
N ASN A 332 -4.29 4.02 -18.88
CA ASN A 332 -4.81 3.61 -20.18
C ASN A 332 -6.24 3.04 -20.09
N ALA A 333 -6.48 2.13 -19.14
CA ALA A 333 -7.82 1.57 -18.90
C ALA A 333 -8.81 2.66 -18.50
N PHE A 334 -8.37 3.56 -17.62
CA PHE A 334 -9.14 4.70 -17.17
C PHE A 334 -9.50 5.68 -18.31
N LEU A 335 -8.53 6.08 -19.16
CA LEU A 335 -8.77 6.94 -20.32
C LEU A 335 -9.71 6.27 -21.33
N THR A 336 -9.57 4.96 -21.54
CA THR A 336 -10.46 4.20 -22.42
C THR A 336 -11.90 4.26 -21.91
N PHE A 337 -12.12 4.04 -20.60
CA PHE A 337 -13.44 4.19 -20.00
C PHE A 337 -13.96 5.62 -20.16
N LEU A 338 -13.13 6.63 -19.90
CA LEU A 338 -13.50 8.04 -20.02
C LEU A 338 -14.01 8.38 -21.42
N ILE A 339 -13.29 7.95 -22.46
CA ILE A 339 -13.70 8.16 -23.85
C ILE A 339 -15.06 7.53 -24.12
N VAL A 340 -15.25 6.29 -23.68
CA VAL A 340 -16.52 5.56 -23.86
C VAL A 340 -17.66 6.28 -23.12
N ALA A 341 -17.45 6.68 -21.87
CA ALA A 341 -18.46 7.38 -21.07
C ALA A 341 -18.90 8.69 -21.72
N ILE A 342 -17.94 9.53 -22.16
CA ILE A 342 -18.23 10.79 -22.86
C ILE A 342 -18.99 10.54 -24.17
N GLN A 343 -18.62 9.50 -24.92
CA GLN A 343 -19.30 9.14 -26.16
C GLN A 343 -20.77 8.80 -25.91
N PHE A 344 -21.05 7.93 -24.93
CA PHE A 344 -22.43 7.54 -24.62
C PHE A 344 -23.29 8.69 -24.12
N GLU A 345 -22.73 9.62 -23.34
CA GLU A 345 -23.48 10.78 -22.86
C GLU A 345 -23.81 11.78 -23.98
N ASN A 346 -22.90 11.95 -24.95
CA ASN A 346 -23.18 12.75 -26.15
C ASN A 346 -24.22 12.12 -27.09
N PHE A 347 -24.52 10.82 -26.95
CA PHE A 347 -25.60 10.16 -27.70
C PHE A 347 -26.98 10.27 -27.03
N GLU A 348 -27.04 10.59 -25.74
CA GLU A 348 -28.30 10.79 -25.01
C GLU A 348 -28.80 12.25 -25.03
N MET A 349 -27.97 13.19 -25.52
CA MET A 349 -28.37 14.55 -25.91
C MET A 349 -28.80 14.59 -27.38
#